data_AF-A0A512IK44-F1
#
_entry.id   AF-A0A512IK44-F1
#
_cell.length_a   1.000
_cell.length_b   1.000
_cell.length_c   1.000
_cell.angle_alpha   90.00
_cell.angle_beta   90.00
_cell.angle_gamma   90.00
#
_symmetry.space_group_name_H-M   'P 1'
#
loop_
_entity.id
_entity.type
_entity.pdbx_description
1 polymer ?
#
loop_
_entity_poly.entity_id
_entity_poly.type
_entity_poly.pdbx_seq_one_letter_code
_entity_poly.pdbx_strand_id
1 'polypeptide(L)' 'MDLGPHAGFIVGAYAFTALVIGGLIVGALLDQRAQKRALATFADTAGERRS' A
#
# COMPACT_ATOMS: atom_id res chain seq x y z
N MET A 1 -3.87 -34.83 -5.29
CA MET A 1 -3.86 -33.80 -6.34
C MET A 1 -2.41 -33.42 -6.60
N ASP A 2 -1.64 -34.33 -7.19
CA ASP A 2 -0.25 -34.06 -7.57
C ASP A 2 -0.25 -33.26 -8.87
N LEU A 3 -0.47 -31.97 -8.67
CA LEU A 3 -0.20 -30.93 -9.64
C LEU A 3 1.31 -31.06 -9.92
N GLY A 4 1.68 -31.64 -11.08
CA GLY A 4 3.04 -32.10 -11.39
C GLY A 4 4.16 -31.07 -11.16
N PRO A 5 5.45 -31.45 -11.32
CA PRO A 5 6.64 -30.78 -10.76
C PRO A 5 6.80 -29.24 -10.92
N HIS A 6 5.98 -28.60 -11.74
CA HIS A 6 5.96 -27.15 -11.99
C HIS A 6 4.89 -26.38 -11.21
N ALA A 7 3.93 -27.05 -10.57
CA ALA A 7 2.86 -26.38 -9.85
C ALA A 7 3.35 -25.60 -8.63
N GLY A 8 4.35 -26.12 -7.93
CA GLY A 8 5.01 -25.41 -6.83
C GLY A 8 5.63 -24.09 -7.32
N PHE A 9 6.18 -24.07 -8.54
CA PHE A 9 6.75 -22.86 -9.14
C PHE A 9 5.67 -21.85 -9.50
N ILE A 10 4.55 -22.29 -10.09
CA ILE A 10 3.42 -21.40 -10.43
C ILE A 10 2.84 -20.76 -9.17
N VAL A 11 2.54 -21.58 -8.16
CA VAL A 11 1.99 -21.10 -6.88
C VAL A 11 2.99 -20.17 -6.18
N GLY A 12 4.28 -20.52 -6.16
CA GLY A 12 5.32 -19.66 -5.61
C GLY A 12 5.45 -18.32 -6.31
N ALA A 13 5.42 -18.30 -7.65
CA ALA A 13 5.46 -17.08 -8.44
C ALA A 13 4.26 -16.17 -8.16
N TYR A 14 3.03 -16.71 -8.18
CA TYR A 14 1.83 -15.95 -7.86
C TYR A 14 1.80 -15.47 -6.41
N ALA A 15 2.24 -16.29 -5.45
CA ALA A 15 2.34 -15.89 -4.05
C ALA A 15 3.34 -14.73 -3.86
N PHE A 16 4.49 -14.80 -4.53
CA PHE A 16 5.48 -13.72 -4.50
C PHE A 16 4.95 -12.44 -5.14
N THR A 17 4.28 -12.53 -6.30
CA THR A 17 3.63 -11.39 -6.94
C THR A 17 2.57 -10.77 -6.03
N ALA A 18 1.72 -11.59 -5.41
CA ALA A 18 0.71 -11.12 -4.46
C ALA A 18 1.33 -10.43 -3.24
N LEU A 19 2.45 -10.95 -2.74
CA LEU A 19 3.20 -10.35 -1.62
C LEU A 19 3.76 -8.98 -2.01
N VAL A 20 4.38 -8.86 -3.19
CA VAL A 20 4.93 -7.59 -3.68
C VAL A 20 3.81 -6.56 -3.87
N ILE A 21 2.73 -6.93 -4.55
CA ILE A 21 1.58 -6.04 -4.76
C ILE A 21 0.95 -5.65 -3.42
N GLY A 22 0.74 -6.60 -2.53
CA GLY A 22 0.20 -6.35 -1.19
C GLY A 22 1.07 -5.39 -0.38
N GLY A 23 2.40 -5.56 -0.42
CA GLY A 23 3.36 -4.67 0.22
C GLY A 23 3.28 -3.24 -0.33
N LEU A 24 3.20 -3.08 -1.65
CA LEU A 24 3.04 -1.77 -2.29
C LEU A 24 1.72 -1.10 -1.90
N ILE A 25 0.61 -1.86 -1.88
CA ILE A 25 -0.70 -1.34 -1.46
C ILE A 25 -0.64 -0.89 0.00
N VAL A 26 -0.10 -1.71 0.91
CA VAL A 26 0.03 -1.36 2.33
C VAL A 26 0.90 -0.11 2.49
N GLY A 27 2.04 -0.04 1.79
CA GLY A 27 2.91 1.13 1.79
C GLY A 27 2.20 2.39 1.30
N ALA A 28 1.48 2.31 0.18
CA ALA A 28 0.72 3.42 -0.38
C ALA A 28 -0.39 3.90 0.58
N LEU A 29 -1.09 2.99 1.25
CA LEU A 29 -2.10 3.33 2.25
C LEU A 29 -1.50 4.03 3.47
N LEU A 30 -0.35 3.56 3.97
CA LEU A 30 0.35 4.18 5.09
C LEU A 30 0.86 5.57 4.72
N ASP A 31 1.43 5.72 3.52
CA ASP A 31 1.91 6.99 2.99
C ASP A 31 0.76 7.98 2.81
N GLN A 32 -0.37 7.54 2.25
CA GLN A 32 -1.55 8.39 2.11
C GLN A 32 -2.11 8.84 3.46
N ARG A 33 -2.02 8.02 4.51
CA ARG A 33 -2.41 8.44 5.88
C ARG A 33 -1.45 9.49 6.45
N ALA A 34 -0.17 9.37 6.18
CA ALA A 34 0.83 10.38 6.58
C ALA A 34 0.60 11.71 5.84
N GLN A 35 0.37 11.65 4.52
CA GLN A 35 0.05 12.83 3.71
C GLN A 35 -1.23 13.53 4.19
N LYS A 36 -2.30 12.78 4.48
CA LYS A 36 -3.56 13.36 5.00
C LYS A 36 -3.37 14.03 6.36
N ARG A 37 -2.54 13.47 7.24
CA ARG A 37 -2.19 14.10 8.52
C ARG A 37 -1.43 15.40 8.32
N ALA A 38 -0.45 15.43 7.42
CA ALA A 38 0.28 16.65 7.10
C ALA A 38 -0.63 17.73 6.51
N LEU A 39 -1.54 17.35 5.60
CA LEU A 39 -2.52 18.27 5.03
C LEU A 39 -3.48 18.85 6.08
N ALA A 40 -3.93 18.04 7.05
CA ALA A 40 -4.79 18.50 8.14
C ALA A 40 -4.10 19.59 8.99
N THR A 41 -2.81 19.40 9.30
CA THR A 41 -2.02 20.40 10.04
C THR A 41 -1.91 21.74 9.30
N PHE A 42 -1.81 21.72 7.97
CA PHE A 42 -1.74 22.95 7.18
C PHE A 42 -3.11 23.61 6.95
N ALA A 43 -4.19 22.83 6.86
CA ALA A 43 -5.54 23.34 6.69
C ALA A 43 -5.97 24.23 7.87
N ASP A 44 -5.65 23.84 9.11
CA ASP A 44 -5.93 24.65 10.31
C ASP A 44 -5.18 26.00 10.27
N THR A 45 -3.92 26.00 9.83
CA THR A 45 -3.11 27.24 9.79
C THR A 45 -3.49 28.16 8.62
N ALA A 46 -3.93 27.59 7.49
CA ALA A 46 -4.37 28.35 6.33
C ALA A 46 -5.76 28.98 6.50
N GLY A 47 -6.63 28.36 7.32
CA GLY A 47 -7.92 28.94 7.73
C GLY A 47 -7.75 30.17 8.62
N GLU A 48 -6.82 30.13 9.58
CA GLU A 48 -6.55 31.23 10.53
C GLU A 48 -6.02 32.49 9.84
N ARG A 49 -5.22 32.38 8.76
CA ARG A 49 -4.65 33.53 8.03
C ARG A 49 -5.63 34.22 7.07
N ARG A 50 -6.81 33.64 6.86
CA ARG A 50 -7.83 34.15 5.93
C ARG A 50 -9.06 34.74 6.63
N SER A 51 -9.09 34.75 7.97
CA SER A 51 -10.06 35.49 8.79
C SER A 51 -9.46 36.78 9.32
#